data_AF-A0A5N0EPK5-F1
#
_entry.id   AF-A0A5N0EPK5-F1
#
_cell.length_a   1.000
_cell.length_b   1.000
_cell.length_c   1.000
_cell.angle_alpha   90.00
_cell.angle_beta   90.00
_cell.angle_gamma   90.00
#
_symmetry.space_group_name_H-M   'P 1'
#
loop_
_entity.id
_entity.type
_entity.pdbx_description
1 polymer ?
#
loop_
_entity_poly.entity_id
_entity_poly.type
_entity_poly.pdbx_seq_one_letter_code
_entity_poly.pdbx_strand_id
1 'polypeptide(L)'
;MPEVGGSVDENDPVWVRLNEQLRWYSTKGALAQRMYKRVKFGQIAVGAAVPVVAALSAPAGVTASIAALVVIAEGAQQLFQWHTNWLRYRGTAEALKREKYLFLANTGPYLSTDRRATLIERVESVLGNENTGWLSEHERRPETAG
;
A
#
# COMPACT_ATOMS: atom_id res chain seq x y z
N MET A 1 -16.56 23.22 -34.32
CA MET A 1 -16.19 23.27 -32.90
C MET A 1 -16.22 21.82 -32.42
N PRO A 2 -15.08 21.17 -32.11
CA PRO A 2 -15.10 19.77 -31.70
C PRO A 2 -15.53 19.68 -30.23
N GLU A 3 -16.47 18.78 -29.92
CA GLU A 3 -16.93 18.52 -28.57
C GLU A 3 -15.77 18.11 -27.66
N VAL A 4 -15.58 18.88 -26.60
CA VAL A 4 -14.63 18.61 -25.52
C VAL A 4 -15.23 17.51 -24.65
N GLY A 5 -14.56 16.35 -24.63
CA GLY A 5 -14.74 15.32 -23.62
C GLY A 5 -15.95 14.42 -23.85
N GLY A 6 -15.77 13.31 -24.57
CA GLY A 6 -16.72 12.21 -24.52
C GLY A 6 -16.90 11.77 -23.07
N SER A 7 -18.09 12.01 -22.51
CA SER A 7 -18.45 11.60 -21.16
C SER A 7 -18.24 10.09 -21.07
N VAL A 8 -17.34 9.66 -20.17
CA VAL A 8 -17.17 8.24 -19.89
C VAL A 8 -18.49 7.73 -19.33
N ASP A 9 -19.03 6.68 -19.95
CA ASP A 9 -20.19 5.98 -19.41
C ASP A 9 -19.82 5.44 -18.01
N GLU A 10 -20.47 5.98 -16.98
CA GLU A 10 -20.20 5.59 -15.59
C GLU A 10 -20.52 4.11 -15.33
N ASN A 11 -21.38 3.50 -16.15
CA ASN A 11 -21.74 2.10 -16.09
C ASN A 11 -20.86 1.21 -16.98
N ASP A 12 -19.85 1.78 -17.66
CA ASP A 12 -18.87 1.00 -18.43
C ASP A 12 -18.18 -0.02 -17.51
N PRO A 13 -18.26 -1.33 -17.79
CA PRO A 13 -17.60 -2.36 -16.99
C PRO A 13 -16.10 -2.10 -16.79
N VAL A 14 -15.39 -1.57 -17.80
CA VAL A 14 -13.96 -1.26 -17.70
C VAL A 14 -13.71 -0.09 -16.73
N TRP A 15 -14.58 0.93 -16.79
CA TRP A 15 -14.48 2.09 -15.91
C TRP A 15 -14.83 1.75 -14.46
N VAL A 16 -15.90 0.97 -14.25
CA VAL A 16 -16.30 0.47 -12.94
C VAL A 16 -15.17 -0.35 -12.33
N ARG A 17 -14.63 -1.31 -13.07
CA ARG A 17 -13.49 -2.15 -12.67
C ARG A 17 -12.29 -1.31 -12.21
N LEU A 18 -11.88 -0.33 -13.01
CA LEU A 18 -10.78 0.58 -12.68
C LEU A 18 -11.03 1.34 -11.37
N ASN A 19 -12.21 1.93 -11.22
CA ASN A 19 -12.54 2.75 -10.04
C ASN A 19 -12.69 1.91 -8.77
N GLU A 20 -13.27 0.71 -8.87
CA GLU A 20 -13.36 -0.23 -7.75
C GLU A 20 -11.97 -0.64 -7.27
N GLN A 21 -11.08 -1.02 -8.19
CA GLN A 21 -9.70 -1.39 -7.84
C GLN A 21 -8.96 -0.21 -7.22
N LEU A 22 -9.04 0.97 -7.84
CA LEU A 22 -8.43 2.17 -7.29
C LEU A 22 -8.94 2.48 -5.86
N ARG A 23 -10.25 2.35 -5.62
CA ARG A 23 -10.84 2.57 -4.30
C ARG A 23 -10.37 1.54 -3.28
N TRP A 24 -10.29 0.28 -3.68
CA TRP A 24 -9.82 -0.79 -2.82
C TRP A 24 -8.35 -0.57 -2.40
N TYR A 25 -7.45 -0.35 -3.37
CA TYR A 25 -6.02 -0.14 -3.09
C TYR A 25 -5.77 1.13 -2.29
N SER A 26 -6.47 2.23 -2.58
CA SER A 26 -6.33 3.47 -1.80
C SER A 26 -6.81 3.30 -0.35
N THR A 27 -7.93 2.61 -0.14
CA THR A 27 -8.48 2.36 1.21
C THR A 27 -7.58 1.42 2.01
N LYS A 28 -7.13 0.32 1.40
CA LYS A 28 -6.20 -0.65 2.03
C LYS A 28 -4.85 0.00 2.33
N GLY A 29 -4.32 0.80 1.41
CA GLY A 29 -3.10 1.59 1.61
C GLY A 29 -3.22 2.55 2.80
N ALA A 30 -4.34 3.27 2.91
CA ALA A 30 -4.59 4.18 4.02
C ALA A 30 -4.69 3.44 5.37
N LEU A 31 -5.33 2.27 5.40
CA LEU A 31 -5.43 1.45 6.61
C LEU A 31 -4.04 0.96 7.05
N ALA A 32 -3.24 0.39 6.13
CA ALA A 32 -1.89 -0.06 6.40
C ALA A 32 -1.01 1.09 6.92
N GLN A 33 -1.10 2.27 6.32
CA GLN A 33 -0.40 3.47 6.77
C GLN A 33 -0.78 3.86 8.20
N ARG A 34 -2.08 3.85 8.52
CA ARG A 34 -2.57 4.20 9.86
C ARG A 34 -2.06 3.21 10.91
N MET A 35 -2.10 1.92 10.63
CA MET A 35 -1.59 0.89 11.56
C MET A 35 -0.08 1.02 11.76
N TYR A 36 0.69 1.17 10.68
CA TYR A 36 2.12 1.42 10.75
C TYR A 36 2.44 2.63 11.63
N LYS A 37 1.82 3.78 11.36
CA LYS A 37 2.03 5.01 12.14
C LYS A 37 1.69 4.82 13.61
N ARG A 38 0.54 4.21 13.94
CA ARG A 38 0.11 3.98 15.33
C ARG A 38 1.13 3.15 16.09
N VAL A 39 1.56 2.02 15.54
CA VAL A 39 2.54 1.15 16.20
C VAL A 39 3.89 1.85 16.31
N LYS A 40 4.35 2.55 15.26
CA LYS A 40 5.66 3.23 15.30
C LYS A 40 5.69 4.38 16.29
N PHE A 41 4.61 5.18 16.37
CA PHE A 41 4.49 6.21 17.40
C PHE A 41 4.45 5.62 18.80
N GLY A 42 3.73 4.51 19.00
CA GLY A 42 3.74 3.78 20.27
C GLY A 42 5.15 3.34 20.68
N GLN A 43 5.90 2.74 19.76
CA GLN A 43 7.29 2.33 20.00
C GLN A 43 8.21 3.50 20.34
N ILE A 44 8.08 4.63 19.64
CA ILE A 44 8.87 5.84 19.93
C ILE A 44 8.54 6.36 21.33
N ALA A 45 7.25 6.42 21.70
CA ALA A 45 6.83 6.88 23.02
C ALA A 45 7.34 5.95 24.14
N VAL A 46 7.21 4.64 23.95
CA VAL A 46 7.69 3.62 24.91
C VAL A 46 9.22 3.65 25.00
N GLY A 47 9.92 3.74 23.87
CA GLY A 47 11.38 3.86 23.84
C GLY A 47 11.90 5.13 24.51
N ALA A 48 11.21 6.27 24.34
CA ALA A 48 11.53 7.53 25.01
C ALA A 48 11.26 7.47 26.53
N ALA A 49 10.33 6.64 26.98
CA ALA A 49 10.04 6.45 28.40
C ALA A 49 11.10 5.60 29.12
N VAL A 50 11.84 4.73 28.43
CA VAL A 50 12.85 3.84 29.05
C VAL A 50 13.91 4.62 29.85
N PRO A 51 14.58 5.66 29.32
CA PRO A 51 15.53 6.44 30.11
C PRO A 51 14.90 7.13 31.33
N VAL A 52 13.66 7.60 31.22
CA VAL A 52 12.94 8.27 32.32
C VAL A 52 12.66 7.28 33.46
N VAL A 53 12.17 6.09 33.10
CA VAL A 53 11.88 5.00 34.05
C VAL A 53 13.17 4.51 34.72
N ALA A 54 14.27 4.44 33.96
CA ALA A 54 15.58 4.12 34.50
C ALA A 54 16.10 5.20 35.47
N ALA A 55 15.97 6.48 35.12
CA ALA A 55 16.38 7.60 35.97
C ALA A 55 15.60 7.66 37.30
N LEU A 56 14.32 7.25 37.28
CA LEU A 56 13.47 7.18 38.46
C LEU A 56 13.68 5.91 39.30
N SER A 57 14.66 5.06 38.96
CA SER A 57 14.94 3.79 39.65
C SER A 57 13.71 2.89 39.79
N ALA A 58 12.88 2.83 38.75
CA ALA A 58 11.65 2.04 38.76
C ALA A 58 11.92 0.53 38.96
N PRO A 59 10.95 -0.23 39.51
CA PRO A 59 11.12 -1.66 39.74
C PRO A 59 11.47 -2.41 38.46
N ALA A 60 12.37 -3.41 38.56
CA ALA A 60 12.85 -4.18 37.42
C ALA A 60 11.72 -4.80 36.58
N GLY A 61 10.63 -5.25 37.21
CA GLY A 61 9.45 -5.78 36.51
C GLY A 61 8.77 -4.76 35.60
N VAL A 62 8.75 -3.49 35.97
CA VAL A 62 8.17 -2.40 35.15
C VAL A 62 9.06 -2.17 33.92
N THR A 63 10.36 -2.01 34.14
CA THR A 63 11.34 -1.80 33.05
C THR A 63 11.35 -2.98 32.07
N ALA A 64 11.34 -4.22 32.58
CA ALA A 64 11.29 -5.43 31.75
C ALA A 64 9.99 -5.52 30.94
N SER A 65 8.85 -5.16 31.53
CA SER A 65 7.56 -5.16 30.82
C SER A 65 7.52 -4.16 29.67
N ILE A 66 8.07 -2.96 29.87
CA ILE A 66 8.20 -1.92 28.85
C ILE A 66 9.06 -2.43 27.68
N ALA A 67 10.21 -3.04 27.98
CA ALA A 67 11.09 -3.61 26.95
C ALA A 67 10.40 -4.73 26.16
N ALA A 68 9.69 -5.64 26.85
CA ALA A 68 8.95 -6.73 26.20
C ALA A 68 7.87 -6.21 25.25
N LEU A 69 7.14 -5.15 25.61
CA LEU A 69 6.14 -4.53 24.74
C LEU A 69 6.74 -3.97 23.44
N VAL A 70 7.94 -3.39 23.50
CA VAL A 70 8.63 -2.91 22.29
C VAL A 70 8.96 -4.06 21.37
N VAL A 71 9.48 -5.17 21.91
CA VAL A 71 9.82 -6.38 21.13
C VAL A 71 8.58 -6.98 20.47
N ILE A 72 7.47 -7.11 21.20
CA ILE A 72 6.19 -7.59 20.64
C ILE A 72 5.72 -6.67 19.52
N ALA A 73 5.81 -5.35 19.69
CA ALA A 73 5.42 -4.39 18.68
C ALA A 73 6.30 -4.46 17.41
N GLU A 74 7.62 -4.65 17.57
CA GLU A 74 8.54 -4.86 16.44
C GLU A 74 8.23 -6.18 15.72
N GLY A 75 7.98 -7.26 16.46
CA GLY A 75 7.56 -8.55 15.91
C GLY A 75 6.25 -8.43 15.11
N ALA A 76 5.27 -7.68 15.63
CA ALA A 76 4.03 -7.40 14.91
C ALA A 76 4.28 -6.59 13.62
N GLN A 77 5.16 -5.58 13.65
CA GLN A 77 5.51 -4.84 12.43
C GLN A 77 6.13 -5.73 11.36
N GLN A 78 7.04 -6.63 11.74
CA GLN A 78 7.68 -7.57 10.82
C GLN A 78 6.69 -8.61 10.29
N LEU A 79 5.78 -9.11 11.13
CA LEU A 79 4.79 -10.11 10.75
C LEU A 79 3.73 -9.52 9.79
N PHE A 80 3.20 -8.35 10.10
CA PHE A 80 2.11 -7.74 9.32
C PHE A 80 2.60 -6.86 8.16
N GLN A 81 3.90 -6.59 8.08
CA GLN A 81 4.54 -5.87 6.97
C GLN A 81 3.82 -4.55 6.61
N TRP A 82 3.26 -3.84 7.59
CA TRP A 82 2.36 -2.70 7.32
C TRP A 82 3.01 -1.60 6.48
N HIS A 83 4.31 -1.36 6.66
CA HIS A 83 5.05 -0.38 5.87
C HIS A 83 5.13 -0.79 4.39
N THR A 84 5.59 -2.01 4.14
CA THR A 84 5.70 -2.59 2.80
C THR A 84 4.34 -2.63 2.10
N ASN A 85 3.31 -3.10 2.81
CA ASN A 85 1.94 -3.15 2.31
C ASN A 85 1.40 -1.76 1.96
N TRP A 86 1.64 -0.76 2.81
CA TRP A 86 1.25 0.63 2.51
C TRP A 86 1.93 1.14 1.24
N LEU A 87 3.24 0.95 1.10
CA LEU A 87 3.99 1.44 -0.06
C LEU A 87 3.53 0.74 -1.34
N ARG A 88 3.36 -0.59 -1.29
CA ARG A 88 2.86 -1.40 -2.41
C ARG A 88 1.47 -0.93 -2.86
N TYR A 89 0.51 -0.86 -1.95
CA TYR A 89 -0.85 -0.44 -2.28
C TYR A 89 -0.91 0.99 -2.82
N ARG A 90 -0.08 1.90 -2.29
CA ARG A 90 0.01 3.26 -2.82
C ARG A 90 0.61 3.28 -4.22
N GLY A 91 1.66 2.49 -4.49
CA GLY A 91 2.24 2.35 -5.81
C GLY A 91 1.21 1.89 -6.84
N THR A 92 0.47 0.82 -6.54
CA THR A 92 -0.61 0.31 -7.41
C THR A 92 -1.71 1.34 -7.61
N ALA A 93 -2.16 2.02 -6.55
CA ALA A 93 -3.17 3.06 -6.65
C ALA A 93 -2.72 4.23 -7.54
N GLU A 94 -1.47 4.69 -7.42
CA GLU A 94 -0.93 5.75 -8.27
C GLU A 94 -0.79 5.30 -9.74
N ALA A 95 -0.39 4.05 -9.99
CA ALA A 95 -0.37 3.49 -11.34
C ALA A 95 -1.77 3.47 -11.98
N LEU A 96 -2.79 3.01 -11.24
CA LEU A 96 -4.19 3.03 -11.70
C LEU A 96 -4.71 4.45 -11.93
N LYS A 97 -4.38 5.41 -11.04
CA LYS A 97 -4.73 6.83 -11.24
C LYS A 97 -4.11 7.40 -12.49
N ARG A 98 -2.86 7.06 -12.79
CA ARG A 98 -2.18 7.52 -14.00
C ARG A 98 -2.92 7.04 -15.25
N GLU A 99 -3.25 5.76 -15.35
CA GLU A 99 -4.03 5.25 -16.50
C GLU A 99 -5.42 5.91 -16.57
N LYS A 100 -6.08 6.13 -15.42
CA LYS A 100 -7.34 6.89 -15.34
C LYS A 100 -7.22 8.28 -15.96
N TYR A 101 -6.21 9.05 -15.58
CA TYR A 101 -6.04 10.42 -16.07
C TYR A 101 -5.63 10.46 -17.53
N LEU A 102 -4.77 9.55 -17.99
CA LEU A 102 -4.41 9.45 -19.40
C LEU A 102 -5.61 9.10 -20.29
N PHE A 103 -6.46 8.18 -19.82
CA PHE A 103 -7.71 7.83 -20.51
C PHE A 103 -8.68 9.01 -20.57
N LEU A 104 -8.89 9.70 -19.45
CA LEU A 104 -9.77 10.88 -19.39
C LEU A 104 -9.26 12.03 -20.26
N ALA A 105 -7.94 12.28 -20.26
CA ALA A 105 -7.33 13.31 -21.07
C ALA A 105 -7.30 12.96 -22.58
N ASN A 106 -7.65 11.73 -22.95
CA ASN A 106 -7.56 11.21 -24.31
C ASN A 106 -6.16 11.43 -24.91
N THR A 107 -5.10 11.09 -24.15
CA THR A 107 -3.71 11.29 -24.57
C THR A 107 -2.91 10.00 -24.58
N GLY A 108 -1.75 10.06 -25.26
CA GLY A 108 -0.80 8.95 -25.34
C GLY A 108 -1.45 7.69 -25.95
N PRO A 109 -1.44 6.55 -25.24
CA PRO A 109 -1.94 5.27 -25.76
C PRO A 109 -3.46 5.26 -26.00
N TYR A 110 -4.20 6.27 -25.53
CA TYR A 110 -5.65 6.36 -25.62
C TYR A 110 -6.15 7.24 -26.77
N LEU A 111 -5.26 7.65 -27.68
CA LEU A 111 -5.63 8.40 -28.89
C LEU A 111 -6.33 7.54 -29.97
N SER A 112 -6.26 6.21 -29.84
CA SER A 112 -6.87 5.27 -30.79
C SER A 112 -8.34 4.98 -30.48
N THR A 113 -9.05 4.41 -31.46
CA THR A 113 -10.43 3.91 -31.32
C THR A 113 -10.56 2.79 -30.30
N ASP A 114 -9.49 2.00 -30.09
CA ASP A 114 -9.48 0.84 -29.19
C ASP A 114 -9.10 1.21 -27.74
N ARG A 115 -9.18 2.49 -27.37
CA ARG A 115 -8.78 3.01 -26.05
C ARG A 115 -9.38 2.25 -24.85
N ARG A 116 -10.58 1.67 -24.98
CA ARG A 116 -11.21 0.83 -23.94
C ARG A 116 -10.47 -0.50 -23.75
N ALA A 117 -10.13 -1.18 -24.84
CA ALA A 117 -9.35 -2.43 -24.80
C ALA A 117 -7.96 -2.17 -24.20
N THR A 118 -7.31 -1.09 -24.64
CA THR A 118 -6.02 -0.67 -24.08
C THR A 118 -6.10 -0.34 -22.58
N LEU A 119 -7.22 0.23 -22.12
CA LEU A 119 -7.41 0.54 -20.70
C LEU A 119 -7.49 -0.74 -19.86
N ILE A 120 -8.32 -1.72 -20.25
CA ILE A 120 -8.47 -2.95 -19.47
C ILE A 120 -7.18 -3.76 -19.44
N GLU A 121 -6.46 -3.87 -20.57
CA GLU A 121 -5.17 -4.57 -20.64
C GLU A 121 -4.14 -3.95 -19.69
N ARG A 122 -4.07 -2.62 -19.63
CA ARG A 122 -3.15 -1.92 -18.73
C ARG A 122 -3.55 -2.03 -17.27
N VAL A 123 -4.85 -1.95 -16.98
CA VAL A 123 -5.36 -2.18 -15.62
C VAL A 123 -4.98 -3.58 -15.15
N GLU A 124 -5.28 -4.61 -15.94
CA GLU A 124 -4.95 -5.99 -15.59
C GLU A 124 -3.43 -6.24 -15.55
N SER A 125 -2.63 -5.53 -16.35
CA SER A 125 -1.16 -5.57 -16.23
C SER A 125 -0.67 -5.00 -14.90
N VAL A 126 -1.21 -3.85 -14.46
CA VAL A 126 -0.87 -3.25 -13.16
C VAL A 126 -1.24 -4.19 -12.01
N LEU A 127 -2.40 -4.84 -12.09
CA LEU A 127 -2.85 -5.80 -11.08
C LEU A 127 -2.03 -7.11 -11.12
N GLY A 128 -1.71 -7.61 -12.30
CA GLY A 128 -0.90 -8.82 -12.48
C GLY A 128 0.52 -8.65 -11.94
N ASN A 129 1.14 -7.48 -12.17
CA ASN A 129 2.47 -7.16 -11.64
C ASN A 129 2.51 -7.08 -10.10
N GLU A 130 1.39 -6.75 -9.46
CA GLU A 130 1.29 -6.76 -8.00
C GLU A 130 1.32 -8.19 -7.45
N ASN A 131 0.63 -9.12 -8.11
CA ASN A 131 0.57 -10.53 -7.71
C ASN A 131 1.91 -11.26 -7.94
N THR A 132 2.57 -11.04 -9.07
CA THR A 132 3.88 -11.65 -9.38
C THR A 132 5.00 -11.10 -8.50
N GLY A 133 4.92 -9.82 -8.13
CA GLY A 133 5.78 -9.21 -7.11
C GLY A 133 5.55 -9.80 -5.72
N TRP A 134 4.40 -10.42 -5.43
CA TRP A 134 4.19 -11.15 -4.17
C TRP A 134 4.88 -12.52 -4.22
N LEU A 135 4.65 -13.29 -5.29
CA LEU A 135 5.24 -14.62 -5.46
C LEU A 135 6.77 -14.59 -5.47
N SER A 136 7.38 -13.68 -6.22
CA SER A 136 8.86 -13.56 -6.31
C SER A 136 9.52 -13.11 -5.00
N GLU A 137 8.83 -12.34 -4.16
CA GLU A 137 9.34 -11.94 -2.83
C GLU A 137 9.24 -13.10 -1.82
N HIS A 138 8.27 -14.00 -1.98
CA HIS A 138 8.11 -15.18 -1.12
C HIS A 138 8.95 -16.38 -1.60
N GLU A 139 9.24 -16.49 -2.90
CA GLU A 139 10.13 -17.52 -3.47
C GLU A 139 11.61 -17.23 -3.24
N ARG A 140 12.05 -15.98 -3.03
CA ARG A 140 13.45 -15.67 -2.67
C ARG A 140 13.83 -15.95 -1.21
N ARG A 141 12.92 -16.52 -0.40
CA ARG A 141 13.15 -16.83 1.02
C ARG A 141 13.08 -18.33 1.37
N PRO A 142 13.72 -19.21 0.59
CA PRO A 142 14.32 -20.39 1.22
C PRO A 142 15.64 -20.84 0.57
N GLU A 143 16.70 -20.02 0.49
CA GLU A 143 18.01 -20.56 0.07
C GLU A 143 19.22 -19.68 0.42
N THR A 144 19.34 -19.24 1.69
CA THR A 144 20.64 -18.79 2.25
C THR A 144 20.74 -19.18 3.72
N ALA A 145 20.71 -20.48 3.98
CA ALA A 145 21.17 -21.08 5.24
C ALA A 145 21.70 -22.48 4.93
N GLY A 146 22.91 -22.54 4.39
CA GLY A 146 23.73 -23.74 4.21
C GLY A 146 25.14 -23.43 4.62
#